data_AF-A0A3Q1EMF1-F1
#
_entry.id   AF-A0A3Q1EMF1-F1
#
_cell.length_a   1.000
_cell.length_b   1.000
_cell.length_c   1.000
_cell.angle_alpha   90.00
_cell.angle_beta   90.00
_cell.angle_gamma   90.00
#
_symmetry.space_group_name_H-M   'P 1'
#
loop_
_entity.id
_entity.type
_entity.pdbx_description
1 polymer ?
#
loop_
_entity_poly.entity_id
_entity_poly.type
_entity_poly.pdbx_seq_one_letter_code
_entity_poly.pdbx_strand_id
1 'polypeptide(L)'
;MFPACLPLFHSFIHALPLRADLRLLSAAVLAALMLLLLLPSASGAPVEDELVDNPAGDTSGEEGEEVEEELSDLQKLLQFTQRHEKEFKDEFHFDVIFLEHYKSPSFPSRCPSSNFSKEACLQRLAQGLLTFTVLLKNVETEYPDSPIIAAVRLYSGAIVTAIKEKMKHRERVLALTSTQEEQLLKGLINPDTFQRKMMAHSILHHFHTFLVDAKTSLNKMEKPRGRLANRGLATISSLQQLLKR
;
A
#
# COMPACT_ATOMS: atom_id res chain seq x y z
N MET A 1 14.21 23.00 63.94
CA MET A 1 15.28 21.98 63.96
C MET A 1 14.82 20.81 63.11
N PHE A 2 15.48 20.59 61.97
CA PHE A 2 15.47 19.29 61.27
C PHE A 2 16.17 18.24 62.14
N PRO A 3 15.80 16.95 62.04
CA PRO A 3 16.50 16.02 61.13
C PRO A 3 15.51 15.12 60.34
N ALA A 4 15.70 14.76 59.07
CA ALA A 4 16.77 14.05 58.35
C ALA A 4 16.47 12.55 58.16
N CYS A 5 16.38 12.18 56.87
CA CYS A 5 16.76 10.93 56.19
C CYS A 5 16.14 9.55 56.54
N LEU A 6 15.52 8.97 55.49
CA LEU A 6 15.34 7.54 55.12
C LEU A 6 16.67 6.74 55.11
N PRO A 7 16.74 5.41 54.77
CA PRO A 7 15.73 4.37 54.47
C PRO A 7 15.97 3.03 55.22
N LEU A 8 15.06 2.05 55.11
CA LEU A 8 15.40 0.63 55.28
C LEU A 8 14.56 -0.25 54.34
N PHE A 9 15.26 -0.90 53.41
CA PHE A 9 14.78 -1.99 52.56
C PHE A 9 14.76 -3.33 53.33
N HIS A 10 14.04 -4.31 52.76
CA HIS A 10 13.87 -5.75 53.11
C HIS A 10 12.57 -6.08 53.87
N SER A 11 11.67 -6.99 53.44
CA SER A 11 11.73 -8.05 52.42
C SER A 11 10.33 -8.49 51.94
N PHE A 12 10.32 -9.03 50.71
CA PHE A 12 9.43 -10.02 50.08
C PHE A 12 8.63 -10.93 51.07
N ILE A 13 7.39 -11.36 50.77
CA ILE A 13 7.12 -12.54 49.92
C ILE A 13 5.59 -12.72 49.60
N HIS A 14 5.32 -13.20 48.37
CA HIS A 14 4.15 -13.90 47.79
C HIS A 14 2.74 -13.27 47.71
N ALA A 15 2.41 -12.80 46.49
CA ALA A 15 1.12 -13.10 45.85
C ALA A 15 1.28 -13.04 44.32
N LEU A 16 1.48 -14.21 43.69
CA LEU A 16 1.36 -14.41 42.24
C LEU A 16 -0.10 -14.75 41.91
N PRO A 17 -0.83 -13.98 41.06
CA PRO A 17 -2.11 -14.42 40.57
C PRO A 17 -1.94 -15.02 39.16
N LEU A 18 -1.85 -16.35 39.12
CA LEU A 18 -2.71 -17.30 38.38
C LEU A 18 -3.46 -16.82 37.10
N ARG A 19 -2.89 -15.94 36.27
CA ARG A 19 -3.56 -15.36 35.08
C ARG A 19 -2.78 -15.54 33.78
N ALA A 20 -1.54 -16.02 33.86
CA ALA A 20 -0.70 -16.26 32.69
C ALA A 20 -0.96 -17.62 32.02
N ASP A 21 -1.45 -18.62 32.76
CA ASP A 21 -1.54 -20.00 32.25
C ASP A 21 -2.74 -20.28 31.35
N LEU A 22 -3.84 -19.51 31.46
CA LEU A 22 -5.02 -19.76 30.62
C LEU A 22 -4.84 -19.32 29.16
N ARG A 23 -3.97 -18.32 28.92
CA ARG A 23 -3.68 -17.83 27.55
C ARG A 23 -2.71 -18.75 26.82
N LEU A 24 -1.76 -19.36 27.54
CA LEU A 24 -0.77 -20.28 26.96
C LEU A 24 -1.42 -21.60 26.50
N LEU A 25 -2.40 -22.11 27.25
CA LEU A 25 -3.15 -23.31 26.90
C LEU A 25 -3.99 -23.12 25.62
N SER A 26 -4.49 -21.90 25.34
CA SER A 26 -5.27 -21.62 24.13
C SER A 26 -4.43 -21.63 22.84
N ALA A 27 -3.16 -21.20 22.93
CA ALA A 27 -2.25 -21.15 21.79
C ALA A 27 -1.76 -22.55 21.38
N ALA A 28 -1.56 -23.45 22.36
CA ALA A 28 -1.12 -24.81 22.11
C ALA A 28 -2.17 -25.68 21.40
N VAL A 29 -3.46 -25.49 21.72
CA VAL A 29 -4.56 -26.23 21.08
C VAL A 29 -4.76 -25.79 19.61
N LEU A 30 -4.60 -24.49 19.33
CA LEU A 30 -4.73 -23.96 17.96
C LEU A 30 -3.55 -24.38 17.06
N ALA A 31 -2.34 -24.53 17.62
CA ALA A 31 -1.18 -25.00 16.87
C ALA A 31 -1.28 -26.49 16.49
N ALA A 32 -1.89 -27.33 17.33
CA ALA A 32 -2.10 -28.74 17.05
C ALA A 32 -3.14 -28.98 15.93
N LEU A 33 -4.15 -28.13 15.81
CA LEU A 33 -5.17 -28.20 14.74
C LEU A 33 -4.62 -27.81 13.36
N MET A 34 -3.61 -26.94 13.29
CA MET A 34 -3.01 -26.50 12.03
C MET A 34 -2.01 -27.50 11.42
N LEU A 35 -1.52 -28.48 12.21
CA LEU A 35 -0.61 -29.53 11.74
C LEU A 35 -1.31 -30.71 11.06
N LEU A 36 -2.65 -30.82 11.17
CA LEU A 36 -3.45 -31.89 10.55
C LEU A 36 -3.93 -31.57 9.12
N LEU A 37 -3.64 -30.37 8.59
CA LEU A 37 -4.06 -29.93 7.25
C LEU A 37 -2.94 -29.96 6.19
N LEU A 38 -1.77 -30.52 6.52
CA LEU A 38 -0.58 -30.55 5.66
C LEU A 38 -0.18 -31.98 5.22
N LEU A 39 -1.15 -32.85 4.95
CA LEU A 39 -0.92 -34.13 4.27
C LEU A 39 -1.25 -34.01 2.78
N PRO A 40 -0.26 -33.98 1.87
CA PRO A 40 -0.49 -34.28 0.46
C PRO A 40 -0.72 -35.79 0.32
N SER A 41 -1.93 -36.17 -0.08
CA SER A 41 -2.21 -37.52 -0.59
C SER A 41 -1.47 -37.71 -1.90
N ALA A 42 -0.45 -38.57 -1.88
CA ALA A 42 0.14 -39.12 -3.09
C ALA A 42 -0.81 -40.18 -3.69
N SER A 43 -1.12 -40.05 -4.98
CA SER A 43 -1.54 -41.17 -5.81
C SER A 43 -0.86 -41.02 -7.17
N GLY A 44 -0.19 -42.08 -7.61
CA GLY A 44 0.77 -42.06 -8.71
C GLY A 44 0.23 -42.49 -10.08
N ALA A 45 0.84 -41.87 -11.10
CA ALA A 45 1.31 -42.42 -12.39
C ALA A 45 0.27 -42.93 -13.44
N PRO A 46 0.69 -43.20 -14.70
CA PRO A 46 1.37 -42.33 -15.70
C PRO A 46 0.68 -42.43 -17.10
N VAL A 47 1.19 -41.73 -18.13
CA VAL A 47 1.40 -42.19 -19.55
C VAL A 47 1.52 -41.01 -20.55
N GLU A 48 2.64 -41.03 -21.29
CA GLU A 48 3.00 -40.65 -22.68
C GLU A 48 2.24 -39.51 -23.39
N ASP A 49 2.90 -38.41 -23.80
CA ASP A 49 3.75 -38.19 -25.00
C ASP A 49 2.92 -37.93 -26.26
N GLU A 50 2.91 -36.67 -26.74
CA GLU A 50 2.97 -36.37 -28.18
C GLU A 50 3.27 -34.89 -28.44
N LEU A 51 4.42 -34.69 -29.09
CA LEU A 51 4.88 -33.52 -29.79
C LEU A 51 4.03 -33.31 -31.06
N VAL A 52 3.39 -32.15 -31.23
CA VAL A 52 2.98 -31.67 -32.56
C VAL A 52 3.38 -30.21 -32.74
N ASP A 53 4.01 -30.00 -33.88
CA ASP A 53 4.76 -28.85 -34.34
C ASP A 53 3.89 -27.90 -35.19
N ASN A 54 3.97 -26.58 -34.91
CA ASN A 54 3.80 -25.40 -35.80
C ASN A 54 2.46 -25.14 -36.55
N PRO A 55 2.22 -23.94 -37.17
CA PRO A 55 2.95 -22.65 -37.16
C PRO A 55 2.09 -21.38 -36.94
N ALA A 56 2.81 -20.26 -36.73
CA ALA A 56 2.58 -18.86 -37.10
C ALA A 56 1.16 -18.31 -37.42
N GLY A 57 0.81 -17.21 -36.75
CA GLY A 57 -0.22 -16.26 -37.16
C GLY A 57 0.04 -14.90 -36.51
N ASP A 58 0.67 -14.00 -37.25
CA ASP A 58 0.85 -12.59 -36.88
C ASP A 58 -0.51 -11.93 -36.65
N THR A 59 -0.71 -11.33 -35.48
CA THR A 59 -1.71 -10.27 -35.31
C THR A 59 -1.07 -9.05 -34.68
N SER A 60 -0.73 -8.15 -35.60
CA SER A 60 -0.73 -6.69 -35.55
C SER A 60 -1.10 -6.06 -34.20
N GLY A 61 -0.16 -5.26 -33.70
CA GLY A 61 -0.26 -4.51 -32.46
C GLY A 61 -1.12 -3.27 -32.57
N GLU A 62 -2.06 -3.17 -31.64
CA GLU A 62 -2.73 -1.96 -31.19
C GLU A 62 -2.81 -2.07 -29.65
N GLU A 63 -1.68 -1.92 -28.99
CA GLU A 63 -1.58 -1.80 -27.53
C GLU A 63 -0.68 -0.60 -27.21
N GLY A 64 -1.22 0.59 -27.44
CA GLY A 64 -0.51 1.86 -27.23
C GLY A 64 -1.39 2.98 -26.66
N GLU A 65 -2.68 3.03 -26.97
CA GLU A 65 -3.52 4.18 -26.60
C GLU A 65 -4.08 4.10 -25.17
N GLU A 66 -4.52 2.94 -24.69
CA GLU A 66 -5.20 2.86 -23.38
C GLU A 66 -4.26 3.09 -22.19
N VAL A 67 -2.96 2.79 -22.35
CA VAL A 67 -1.98 2.83 -21.25
C VAL A 67 -1.50 4.26 -20.94
N GLU A 68 -1.47 5.17 -21.93
CA GLU A 68 -1.09 6.58 -21.69
C GLU A 68 -2.17 7.34 -20.92
N GLU A 69 -3.44 6.96 -21.08
CA GLU A 69 -4.58 7.63 -20.43
C GLU A 69 -4.62 7.41 -18.91
N GLU A 70 -4.26 6.22 -18.44
CA GLU A 70 -4.29 5.84 -17.02
C GLU A 70 -3.30 6.62 -16.15
N LEU A 71 -2.07 6.77 -16.65
CA LEU A 71 -1.07 7.64 -16.01
C LEU A 71 -1.53 9.10 -16.04
N SER A 72 -2.31 9.48 -17.05
CA SER A 72 -2.86 10.82 -17.18
C SER A 72 -3.85 11.13 -16.05
N ASP A 73 -4.77 10.23 -15.70
CA ASP A 73 -5.73 10.47 -14.61
C ASP A 73 -5.10 10.46 -13.23
N LEU A 74 -4.17 9.54 -12.97
CA LEU A 74 -3.38 9.57 -11.73
C LEU A 74 -2.57 10.87 -11.63
N GLN A 75 -2.01 11.35 -12.75
CA GLN A 75 -1.27 12.60 -12.79
C GLN A 75 -2.18 13.81 -12.55
N LYS A 76 -3.38 13.85 -13.15
CA LYS A 76 -4.39 14.89 -12.88
C LYS A 76 -4.75 14.90 -11.40
N LEU A 77 -5.08 13.74 -10.81
CA LEU A 77 -5.42 13.63 -9.40
C LEU A 77 -4.26 14.10 -8.49
N LEU A 78 -3.03 13.73 -8.83
CA LEU A 78 -1.85 14.15 -8.07
C LEU A 78 -1.69 15.68 -8.05
N GLN A 79 -1.99 16.38 -9.15
CA GLN A 79 -1.89 17.85 -9.21
C GLN A 79 -2.78 18.54 -8.17
N PHE A 80 -3.97 18.01 -7.89
CA PHE A 80 -4.87 18.58 -6.87
C PHE A 80 -4.27 18.50 -5.46
N THR A 81 -3.47 17.47 -5.18
CA THR A 81 -2.89 17.24 -3.85
C THR A 81 -1.59 18.01 -3.60
N GLN A 82 -0.97 18.60 -4.64
CA GLN A 82 0.34 19.26 -4.52
C GLN A 82 0.35 20.47 -3.59
N ARG A 83 -0.79 21.16 -3.43
CA ARG A 83 -0.88 22.36 -2.61
C ARG A 83 -1.18 22.08 -1.14
N HIS A 84 -1.48 20.83 -0.80
CA HIS A 84 -1.88 20.41 0.54
C HIS A 84 -0.90 20.84 1.62
N GLU A 85 0.41 20.63 1.40
CA GLU A 85 1.44 21.02 2.36
C GLU A 85 1.40 22.51 2.70
N LYS A 86 1.16 23.36 1.69
CA LYS A 86 1.01 24.79 1.90
C LYS A 86 -0.27 25.10 2.69
N GLU A 87 -1.39 24.48 2.34
CA GLU A 87 -2.67 24.67 3.04
C GLU A 87 -2.56 24.31 4.53
N PHE A 88 -1.90 23.20 4.85
CA PHE A 88 -1.62 22.80 6.23
C PHE A 88 -0.75 23.83 6.97
N LYS A 89 0.34 24.27 6.33
CA LYS A 89 1.26 25.24 6.92
C LYS A 89 0.58 26.61 7.15
N ASP A 90 -0.25 27.05 6.22
CA ASP A 90 -0.97 28.32 6.33
C ASP A 90 -2.01 28.27 7.47
N GLU A 91 -2.66 27.11 7.69
CA GLU A 91 -3.64 26.95 8.77
C GLU A 91 -3.01 26.78 10.16
N PHE A 92 -1.99 25.91 10.29
CA PHE A 92 -1.45 25.50 11.58
C PHE A 92 -0.07 26.08 11.91
N HIS A 93 0.61 26.69 10.94
CA HIS A 93 1.98 27.20 11.09
C HIS A 93 2.99 26.09 11.49
N PHE A 94 2.66 24.84 11.20
CA PHE A 94 3.49 23.67 11.44
C PHE A 94 4.04 23.09 10.13
N ASP A 95 5.12 22.34 10.26
CA ASP A 95 5.67 21.55 9.16
C ASP A 95 4.87 20.23 9.02
N VAL A 96 4.68 19.76 7.78
CA VAL A 96 3.96 18.52 7.47
C VAL A 96 4.57 17.29 8.12
N ILE A 97 5.85 17.32 8.52
CA ILE A 97 6.47 16.26 9.33
C ILE A 97 5.66 15.98 10.61
N PHE A 98 4.98 16.98 11.17
CA PHE A 98 4.13 16.81 12.36
C PHE A 98 2.94 15.86 12.12
N LEU A 99 2.48 15.74 10.86
CA LEU A 99 1.37 14.85 10.48
C LEU A 99 1.76 13.36 10.57
N GLU A 100 3.05 13.02 10.62
CA GLU A 100 3.50 11.65 10.84
C GLU A 100 3.07 11.12 12.22
N HIS A 101 2.87 12.00 13.21
CA HIS A 101 2.34 11.62 14.53
C HIS A 101 0.85 11.24 14.50
N TYR A 102 0.14 11.60 13.43
CA TYR A 102 -1.29 11.32 13.23
C TYR A 102 -1.51 10.17 12.26
N LYS A 103 -0.47 9.38 11.97
CA LYS A 103 -0.58 8.22 11.09
C LYS A 103 -1.49 7.16 11.71
N SER A 104 -2.55 6.80 10.98
CA SER A 104 -3.47 5.74 11.39
C SER A 104 -3.00 4.37 10.87
N PRO A 105 -3.15 3.28 11.64
CA PRO A 105 -2.96 1.91 11.14
C PRO A 105 -3.88 1.55 9.97
N SER A 106 -4.98 2.29 9.80
CA SER A 106 -5.91 2.13 8.67
C SER A 106 -5.34 2.64 7.34
N PHE A 107 -4.27 3.43 7.36
CA PHE A 107 -3.71 4.01 6.14
C PHE A 107 -3.06 2.93 5.28
N PRO A 108 -3.40 2.85 3.99
CA PRO A 108 -2.87 1.85 3.08
C PRO A 108 -1.34 1.77 3.06
N SER A 109 -0.83 0.54 3.04
CA SER A 109 0.59 0.29 2.83
C SER A 109 0.99 0.66 1.40
N ARG A 110 2.18 1.24 1.27
CA ARG A 110 2.81 1.53 -0.01
C ARG A 110 3.39 0.27 -0.66
N CYS A 111 3.71 0.33 -1.95
CA CYS A 111 4.47 -0.73 -2.57
C CYS A 111 5.91 -0.78 -2.04
N PRO A 112 6.47 -1.98 -1.79
CA PRO A 112 7.86 -2.11 -1.39
C PRO A 112 8.80 -1.48 -2.44
N SER A 113 9.92 -0.91 -1.99
CA SER A 113 10.88 -0.25 -2.89
C SER A 113 11.63 -1.23 -3.82
N SER A 114 11.71 -2.51 -3.43
CA SER A 114 12.42 -3.59 -4.13
C SER A 114 11.73 -4.93 -3.93
N ASN A 115 12.03 -5.91 -4.79
CA ASN A 115 11.62 -7.32 -4.66
C ASN A 115 10.10 -7.54 -4.50
N PHE A 116 9.28 -6.66 -5.07
CA PHE A 116 7.83 -6.81 -5.08
C PHE A 116 7.35 -7.52 -6.36
N SER A 117 6.29 -8.31 -6.22
CA SER A 117 5.53 -8.78 -7.39
C SER A 117 4.71 -7.63 -7.97
N LYS A 118 4.76 -7.45 -9.29
CA LYS A 118 3.93 -6.48 -10.04
C LYS A 118 2.47 -6.61 -9.62
N GLU A 119 1.95 -7.84 -9.64
CA GLU A 119 0.57 -8.17 -9.24
C GLU A 119 0.25 -7.69 -7.82
N ALA A 120 1.11 -8.01 -6.85
CA ALA A 120 0.87 -7.67 -5.46
C ALA A 120 0.98 -6.17 -5.19
N CYS A 121 1.75 -5.42 -5.99
CA CYS A 121 1.78 -3.96 -5.91
C CYS A 121 0.53 -3.35 -6.54
N LEU A 122 0.12 -3.77 -7.75
CA LEU A 122 -1.12 -3.30 -8.37
C LEU A 122 -2.34 -3.53 -7.47
N GLN A 123 -2.46 -4.71 -6.85
CA GLN A 123 -3.52 -4.98 -5.88
C GLN A 123 -3.49 -3.99 -4.69
N ARG A 124 -2.31 -3.71 -4.13
CA ARG A 124 -2.16 -2.74 -3.03
C ARG A 124 -2.54 -1.33 -3.46
N LEU A 125 -2.18 -0.92 -4.68
CA LEU A 125 -2.50 0.40 -5.19
C LEU A 125 -4.01 0.56 -5.38
N ALA A 126 -4.67 -0.40 -6.04
CA ALA A 126 -6.11 -0.34 -6.26
C ALA A 126 -6.89 -0.42 -4.94
N GLN A 127 -6.56 -1.37 -4.06
CA GLN A 127 -7.21 -1.50 -2.76
C GLN A 127 -6.95 -0.28 -1.87
N GLY A 128 -5.72 0.25 -1.89
CA GLY A 128 -5.35 1.43 -1.12
C GLY A 128 -6.09 2.68 -1.58
N LEU A 129 -6.25 2.87 -2.89
CA LEU A 129 -7.04 3.97 -3.42
C LEU A 129 -8.50 3.87 -2.96
N LEU A 130 -9.12 2.68 -3.03
CA LEU A 130 -10.47 2.45 -2.50
C LEU A 130 -10.56 2.80 -1.01
N THR A 131 -9.62 2.35 -0.18
CA THR A 131 -9.58 2.72 1.24
C THR A 131 -9.48 4.24 1.44
N PHE A 132 -8.63 4.94 0.67
CA PHE A 132 -8.52 6.39 0.78
C PHE A 132 -9.81 7.13 0.39
N THR A 133 -10.56 6.66 -0.62
CA THR A 133 -11.86 7.29 -0.97
C THR A 133 -12.82 7.30 0.22
N VAL A 134 -12.77 6.28 1.08
CA VAL A 134 -13.54 6.20 2.32
C VAL A 134 -12.97 7.15 3.38
N LEU A 135 -11.66 7.07 3.66
CA LEU A 135 -11.01 7.93 4.66
C LEU A 135 -11.23 9.43 4.37
N LEU A 136 -11.26 9.81 3.10
CA LEU A 136 -11.49 11.18 2.65
C LEU A 136 -12.90 11.71 2.97
N LYS A 137 -13.89 10.86 3.33
CA LYS A 137 -15.18 11.33 3.85
C LYS A 137 -15.01 12.10 5.17
N ASN A 138 -14.01 11.74 5.98
CA ASN A 138 -13.64 12.51 7.18
C ASN A 138 -13.08 13.89 6.81
N VAL A 139 -12.31 13.98 5.73
CA VAL A 139 -11.79 15.25 5.22
C VAL A 139 -12.92 16.14 4.69
N GLU A 140 -13.86 15.57 3.92
CA GLU A 140 -15.03 16.28 3.41
C GLU A 140 -15.90 16.88 4.52
N THR A 141 -15.94 16.25 5.70
CA THR A 141 -16.69 16.76 6.85
C THR A 141 -16.06 18.03 7.43
N GLU A 142 -14.73 18.12 7.44
CA GLU A 142 -14.00 19.29 7.96
C GLU A 142 -13.73 20.35 6.87
N TYR A 143 -13.63 19.94 5.61
CA TYR A 143 -13.31 20.77 4.44
C TYR A 143 -14.20 20.41 3.23
N PRO A 144 -15.50 20.76 3.25
CA PRO A 144 -16.46 20.37 2.21
C PRO A 144 -16.12 20.94 0.83
N ASP A 145 -15.48 22.12 0.78
CA ASP A 145 -15.09 22.79 -0.46
C ASP A 145 -13.70 22.37 -0.98
N SER A 146 -13.11 21.31 -0.40
CA SER A 146 -11.78 20.85 -0.80
C SER A 146 -11.78 20.37 -2.26
N PRO A 147 -10.96 20.97 -3.14
CA PRO A 147 -10.89 20.57 -4.54
C PRO A 147 -10.31 19.15 -4.70
N ILE A 148 -9.57 18.66 -3.70
CA ILE A 148 -9.05 17.29 -3.67
C ILE A 148 -10.21 16.29 -3.61
N ILE A 149 -11.25 16.56 -2.83
CA ILE A 149 -12.42 15.66 -2.69
C ILE A 149 -13.17 15.55 -4.02
N ALA A 150 -13.40 16.67 -4.71
CA ALA A 150 -14.00 16.68 -6.03
C ALA A 150 -13.17 15.90 -7.06
N ALA A 151 -11.84 16.09 -7.06
CA ALA A 151 -10.94 15.37 -7.96
C ALA A 151 -10.91 13.87 -7.68
N VAL A 152 -10.94 13.44 -6.41
CA VAL A 152 -10.99 12.03 -6.04
C VAL A 152 -12.26 11.38 -6.59
N ARG A 153 -13.43 12.02 -6.41
CA ARG A 153 -14.70 11.52 -6.96
C ARG A 153 -14.66 11.35 -8.47
N LEU A 154 -13.99 12.27 -9.18
CA LEU A 154 -13.89 12.25 -10.63
C LEU A 154 -12.94 11.15 -11.13
N TYR A 155 -11.76 11.02 -10.54
CA TYR A 155 -10.67 10.20 -11.11
C TYR A 155 -10.50 8.83 -10.45
N SER A 156 -10.91 8.62 -9.19
CA SER A 156 -10.53 7.40 -8.46
C SER A 156 -11.10 6.13 -9.10
N GLY A 157 -12.33 6.18 -9.62
CA GLY A 157 -12.96 5.05 -10.29
C GLY A 157 -12.21 4.62 -11.55
N ALA A 158 -11.87 5.58 -12.42
CA ALA A 158 -11.10 5.34 -13.63
C ALA A 158 -9.72 4.73 -13.31
N ILE A 159 -9.00 5.32 -12.33
CA ILE A 159 -7.68 4.82 -11.90
C ILE A 159 -7.77 3.39 -11.34
N VAL A 160 -8.80 3.07 -10.53
CA VAL A 160 -8.97 1.70 -10.01
C VAL A 160 -9.24 0.71 -11.14
N THR A 161 -10.11 1.06 -12.09
CA THR A 161 -10.42 0.21 -13.26
C THR A 161 -9.18 -0.04 -14.10
N ALA A 162 -8.45 1.01 -14.46
CA ALA A 162 -7.16 0.95 -15.14
C ALA A 162 -6.17 -0.01 -14.47
N ILE A 163 -5.94 0.15 -13.16
CA ILE A 163 -5.04 -0.74 -12.42
C ILE A 163 -5.53 -2.19 -12.47
N LYS A 164 -6.85 -2.42 -12.35
CA LYS A 164 -7.45 -3.76 -12.39
C LYS A 164 -7.28 -4.44 -13.75
N GLU A 165 -7.35 -3.72 -14.86
CA GLU A 165 -7.12 -4.32 -16.18
C GLU A 165 -5.66 -4.73 -16.40
N LYS A 166 -4.70 -4.12 -15.69
CA LYS A 166 -3.30 -4.60 -15.66
C LYS A 166 -3.06 -5.81 -14.75
N MET A 167 -4.05 -6.26 -13.98
CA MET A 167 -3.92 -7.37 -13.02
C MET A 167 -4.35 -8.70 -13.63
N LYS A 168 -3.61 -9.77 -13.31
CA LYS A 168 -4.04 -11.13 -13.66
C LYS A 168 -5.27 -11.55 -12.86
N HIS A 169 -5.35 -11.11 -11.60
CA HIS A 169 -6.40 -11.48 -10.65
C HIS A 169 -7.19 -10.26 -10.18
N ARG A 170 -7.83 -9.56 -11.13
CA ARG A 170 -8.57 -8.31 -10.87
C ARG A 170 -9.69 -8.43 -9.84
N GLU A 171 -10.25 -9.62 -9.67
CA GLU A 171 -11.26 -9.98 -8.67
C GLU A 171 -10.76 -9.88 -7.22
N ARG A 172 -9.44 -9.85 -7.01
CA ARG A 172 -8.85 -9.69 -5.67
C ARG A 172 -8.92 -8.27 -5.12
N VAL A 173 -9.30 -7.30 -5.95
CA VAL A 173 -9.58 -5.93 -5.52
C VAL A 173 -11.08 -5.82 -5.26
N LEU A 174 -11.44 -5.69 -3.99
CA LEU A 174 -12.82 -5.65 -3.54
C LEU A 174 -13.19 -4.25 -3.08
N ALA A 175 -14.36 -3.80 -3.51
CA ALA A 175 -14.99 -2.63 -2.92
C ALA A 175 -15.23 -2.87 -1.43
N LEU A 176 -15.07 -1.83 -0.61
CA LEU A 176 -15.35 -1.93 0.81
C LEU A 176 -16.87 -2.04 1.01
N THR A 177 -17.29 -2.90 1.93
CA THR A 177 -18.69 -2.99 2.35
C THR A 177 -19.06 -1.82 3.27
N SER A 178 -20.34 -1.48 3.38
CA SER A 178 -20.81 -0.42 4.30
C SER A 178 -20.23 -0.59 5.71
N THR A 179 -20.22 -1.82 6.23
CA THR A 179 -19.66 -2.12 7.55
C THR A 179 -18.15 -1.85 7.63
N GLN A 180 -17.39 -2.19 6.59
CA GLN A 180 -15.95 -1.90 6.56
C GLN A 180 -15.71 -0.39 6.48
N GLU A 181 -16.51 0.33 5.70
CA GLU A 181 -16.42 1.79 5.62
C GLU A 181 -16.71 2.46 6.96
N GLU A 182 -17.80 2.06 7.62
CA GLU A 182 -18.18 2.56 8.94
C GLU A 182 -17.10 2.28 9.99
N GLN A 183 -16.50 1.09 9.98
CA GLN A 183 -15.41 0.75 10.90
C GLN A 183 -14.17 1.61 10.69
N LEU A 184 -13.80 1.89 9.43
CA LEU A 184 -12.69 2.78 9.10
C LEU A 184 -12.95 4.20 9.61
N LEU A 185 -14.15 4.74 9.36
CA LEU A 185 -14.51 6.10 9.77
C LEU A 185 -14.65 6.24 11.28
N LYS A 186 -15.21 5.23 11.96
CA LYS A 186 -15.37 5.23 13.43
C LYS A 186 -14.02 5.37 14.15
N GLY A 187 -12.95 4.81 13.60
CA GLY A 187 -11.60 4.93 14.15
C GLY A 187 -10.99 6.35 14.08
N LEU A 188 -11.63 7.28 13.37
CA LEU A 188 -11.15 8.64 13.15
C LEU A 188 -11.95 9.70 13.94
N ILE A 189 -13.08 9.31 14.55
CA ILE A 189 -13.96 10.23 15.26
C ILE A 189 -13.22 10.80 16.47
N ASN A 190 -13.17 12.14 16.56
CA ASN A 190 -12.61 12.85 17.69
C ASN A 190 -13.52 14.04 18.08
N PRO A 191 -13.87 14.22 19.37
CA PRO A 191 -14.69 15.36 19.78
C PRO A 191 -13.95 16.71 19.65
N ASP A 192 -12.62 16.71 19.71
CA ASP A 192 -11.83 17.94 19.65
C ASP A 192 -11.63 18.42 18.20
N THR A 193 -11.96 19.69 17.95
CA THR A 193 -11.90 20.28 16.60
C THR A 193 -10.48 20.35 16.06
N PHE A 194 -9.50 20.68 16.90
CA PHE A 194 -8.11 20.71 16.47
C PHE A 194 -7.65 19.30 16.05
N GLN A 195 -7.95 18.28 16.86
CA GLN A 195 -7.63 16.89 16.55
C GLN A 195 -8.33 16.38 15.28
N ARG A 196 -9.60 16.75 15.04
CA ARG A 196 -10.29 16.38 13.79
C ARG A 196 -9.62 16.98 12.56
N LYS A 197 -9.28 18.27 12.61
CA LYS A 197 -8.59 18.94 11.50
C LYS A 197 -7.18 18.39 11.28
N MET A 198 -6.44 18.10 12.35
CA MET A 198 -5.13 17.43 12.27
C MET A 198 -5.25 16.05 11.62
N MET A 199 -6.27 15.27 11.96
CA MET A 199 -6.54 13.98 11.32
C MET A 199 -6.89 14.15 9.83
N ALA A 200 -7.72 15.14 9.48
CA ALA A 200 -8.06 15.42 8.09
C ALA A 200 -6.81 15.79 7.26
N HIS A 201 -5.95 16.67 7.79
CA HIS A 201 -4.68 17.00 7.15
C HIS A 201 -3.72 15.79 7.08
N SER A 202 -3.71 14.93 8.09
CA SER A 202 -2.95 13.68 8.08
C SER A 202 -3.39 12.74 6.96
N ILE A 203 -4.70 12.58 6.77
CA ILE A 203 -5.28 11.78 5.67
C ILE A 203 -4.82 12.34 4.32
N LEU A 204 -4.94 13.65 4.11
CA LEU A 204 -4.53 14.31 2.87
C LEU A 204 -3.02 14.18 2.59
N HIS A 205 -2.17 14.32 3.61
CA HIS A 205 -0.72 14.15 3.50
C HIS A 205 -0.34 12.72 3.10
N HIS A 206 -0.92 11.73 3.78
CA HIS A 206 -0.66 10.32 3.47
C HIS A 206 -1.27 9.91 2.14
N PHE A 207 -2.38 10.51 1.73
CA PHE A 207 -2.98 10.32 0.42
C PHE A 207 -2.06 10.86 -0.69
N HIS A 208 -1.56 12.09 -0.55
CA HIS A 208 -0.59 12.67 -1.49
C HIS A 208 0.64 11.76 -1.63
N THR A 209 1.25 11.37 -0.50
CA THR A 209 2.42 10.49 -0.48
C THR A 209 2.14 9.15 -1.15
N PHE A 210 0.96 8.56 -0.89
CA PHE A 210 0.53 7.33 -1.54
C PHE A 210 0.43 7.48 -3.07
N LEU A 211 -0.13 8.57 -3.59
CA LEU A 211 -0.22 8.82 -5.02
C LEU A 211 1.15 9.03 -5.68
N VAL A 212 2.07 9.75 -5.02
CA VAL A 212 3.45 9.90 -5.49
C VAL A 212 4.14 8.55 -5.62
N ASP A 213 3.98 7.69 -4.61
CA ASP A 213 4.57 6.35 -4.60
C ASP A 213 3.88 5.41 -5.59
N ALA A 214 2.57 5.57 -5.82
CA ALA A 214 1.82 4.86 -6.86
C ALA A 214 2.38 5.20 -8.25
N LYS A 215 2.49 6.49 -8.57
CA LYS A 215 3.06 6.96 -9.85
C LYS A 215 4.47 6.44 -10.05
N THR A 216 5.30 6.50 -9.02
CA THR A 216 6.68 6.00 -9.06
C THR A 216 6.73 4.49 -9.31
N SER A 217 5.86 3.73 -8.64
CA SER A 217 5.77 2.28 -8.78
C SER A 217 5.30 1.86 -10.17
N LEU A 218 4.26 2.50 -10.71
CA LEU A 218 3.74 2.23 -12.05
C LEU A 218 4.80 2.54 -13.13
N ASN A 219 5.45 3.70 -13.05
CA ASN A 219 6.55 4.07 -13.96
C ASN A 219 7.72 3.08 -13.93
N LYS A 220 8.00 2.44 -12.79
CA LYS A 220 9.05 1.41 -12.68
C LYS A 220 8.64 0.10 -13.36
N MET A 221 7.35 -0.23 -13.34
CA MET A 221 6.83 -1.46 -13.96
C MET A 221 6.73 -1.35 -15.49
N GLU A 222 6.56 -0.14 -16.02
CA GLU A 222 6.43 0.12 -17.46
C GLU A 222 7.78 0.16 -18.18
N LYS A 223 8.87 0.42 -17.46
CA LYS A 223 10.21 0.36 -18.07
C LYS A 223 10.53 -1.08 -18.46
N PRO A 224 10.81 -1.37 -19.75
CA PRO A 224 11.26 -2.69 -20.16
C PRO A 224 12.55 -3.04 -19.41
N ARG A 225 12.57 -4.19 -18.72
CA ARG A 225 13.77 -4.70 -18.01
C ARG A 225 14.99 -4.89 -18.94
N GLY A 226 14.82 -4.78 -20.26
CA GLY A 226 15.85 -4.99 -21.27
C GLY A 226 16.94 -3.90 -21.44
N ARG A 227 16.82 -2.69 -20.86
CA ARG A 227 17.85 -1.65 -21.06
C ARG A 227 19.13 -1.83 -20.22
N LEU A 228 19.12 -2.70 -19.20
CA LEU A 228 20.33 -3.01 -18.43
C LEU A 228 21.19 -4.10 -19.10
N ALA A 229 20.60 -4.99 -19.90
CA ALA A 229 21.36 -6.00 -20.64
C ALA A 229 22.08 -5.44 -21.88
N ASN A 230 21.47 -4.48 -22.60
CA ASN A 230 22.09 -3.90 -23.80
C ASN A 230 23.23 -2.90 -23.53
N ARG A 231 23.34 -2.34 -22.31
CA ARG A 231 24.50 -1.51 -21.96
C ARG A 231 25.76 -2.34 -21.66
N GLY A 232 25.63 -3.56 -21.17
CA GLY A 232 26.76 -4.47 -20.98
C GLY A 232 27.38 -4.93 -22.31
N LEU A 233 26.54 -5.30 -23.29
CA LEU A 233 27.00 -5.78 -24.59
C LEU A 233 27.59 -4.69 -25.49
N ALA A 234 27.06 -3.46 -25.46
CA ALA A 234 27.59 -2.34 -26.24
C ALA A 234 29.01 -1.94 -25.79
N THR A 235 29.33 -2.11 -24.51
CA THR A 235 30.64 -1.74 -23.93
C THR A 235 31.70 -2.81 -24.20
N ILE A 236 31.32 -4.09 -24.28
CA ILE A 236 32.25 -5.18 -24.59
C ILE A 236 32.60 -5.17 -26.09
N SER A 237 31.63 -4.87 -26.97
CA SER A 237 31.88 -4.76 -28.42
C SER A 237 32.87 -3.64 -28.78
N SER A 238 32.89 -2.54 -28.01
CA SER A 238 33.76 -1.40 -28.27
C SER A 238 35.19 -1.62 -27.72
N LEU A 239 35.35 -2.38 -26.64
CA LEU A 239 36.67 -2.80 -26.14
C LEU A 239 37.36 -3.83 -27.04
N GLN A 240 36.60 -4.77 -27.64
CA GLN A 240 37.16 -5.75 -28.57
C GLN A 240 37.64 -5.15 -29.89
N GLN A 241 37.11 -4.00 -30.32
CA GLN A 241 37.60 -3.29 -31.52
C GLN A 241 38.87 -2.48 -31.27
N LEU A 242 39.13 -2.06 -30.03
CA LEU A 242 40.34 -1.30 -29.66
C LEU A 242 41.58 -2.19 -29.41
N LEU A 243 41.39 -3.48 -29.17
CA LEU A 243 42.48 -4.45 -28.95
C LEU A 243 42.98 -5.16 -30.23
N LYS A 244 42.41 -4.81 -31.40
CA LYS A 244 42.82 -5.35 -32.72
C LYS A 244 43.55 -4.33 -33.60
N ARG A 245 44.04 -3.22 -33.04
CA ARG A 245 44.88 -2.25 -33.74
C ARG A 245 46.29 -2.24 -33.16
#